data_AF-A0A2R6LI24-F1
#
_entry.id   AF-A0A2R6LI24-F1
#
_cell.length_a   1.000
_cell.length_b   1.000
_cell.length_c   1.000
_cell.angle_alpha   90.00
_cell.angle_beta   90.00
_cell.angle_gamma   90.00
#
_symmetry.space_group_name_H-M   'P 1'
#
loop_
_entity.id
_entity.type
_entity.pdbx_description
1 polymer ?
#
loop_
_entity_poly.entity_id
_entity_poly.type
_entity_poly.pdbx_seq_one_letter_code
_entity_poly.pdbx_strand_id
1 'polypeptide(L)'
;TVRAGVVGASEADDFVFSNNIELDAYNSNDGRYDATNTSAIDVEVAGNLTFNNSITIDGDVTVGKHLQIDNNPTITGNASYGSVDPDPPDSYVDGWYNDNSSVGGLDDVDGLIDARTVTLRQSNDNDDAPISGGTLDGCDSTCTLSAGSYYLEEIDLTNGDRLELRPGDERIELVVNGTVNVTKATIALDGSSGRVNVYVNSERPGVKDVSVDGSTVTVPGNESDRLWWYVDKDGSGEFTGGNTVFHGVVFGPGTETEPGFDTVIRNSGEYYGALVADVNSLGQNMGLHYDRALRDAETVTASTTVPSVTFLVATSYVVEVESESD
;
A
#
# COMPACT_ATOMS: atom_id res chain seq x y z
N THR A 1 -12.93 -1.15 6.45
CA THR A 1 -13.40 -2.43 5.88
C THR A 1 -13.11 -2.42 4.39
N VAL A 2 -12.09 -3.18 3.97
CA VAL A 2 -11.44 -3.10 2.63
C VAL A 2 -12.13 -3.92 1.57
N ARG A 3 -12.87 -3.32 0.62
CA ARG A 3 -13.74 -4.09 -0.29
C ARG A 3 -13.19 -4.39 -1.68
N ALA A 4 -12.05 -3.86 -2.07
CA ALA A 4 -11.56 -3.85 -3.45
C ALA A 4 -10.03 -3.91 -3.43
N GLY A 5 -9.43 -4.24 -4.57
CA GLY A 5 -7.99 -4.48 -4.68
C GLY A 5 -7.18 -3.42 -5.40
N VAL A 6 -7.80 -2.33 -5.92
CA VAL A 6 -7.11 -1.12 -6.43
C VAL A 6 -7.98 0.12 -6.21
N VAL A 7 -7.50 1.18 -5.52
CA VAL A 7 -8.19 2.47 -5.42
C VAL A 7 -7.43 3.74 -5.06
N GLY A 8 -7.66 4.84 -5.83
CA GLY A 8 -7.30 6.25 -5.56
C GLY A 8 -7.94 6.84 -4.31
N ALA A 9 -7.14 7.32 -3.37
CA ALA A 9 -7.58 7.74 -2.03
C ALA A 9 -7.90 9.24 -1.95
N SER A 10 -7.36 10.03 -2.88
CA SER A 10 -7.67 11.44 -3.05
C SER A 10 -8.47 11.65 -4.33
N GLU A 11 -9.35 12.64 -4.26
CA GLU A 11 -9.98 13.24 -5.42
C GLU A 11 -8.96 14.00 -6.31
N ALA A 12 -7.75 14.27 -5.81
CA ALA A 12 -6.65 14.89 -6.54
C ALA A 12 -5.73 13.86 -7.25
N ASP A 13 -5.90 12.56 -7.01
CA ASP A 13 -5.05 11.53 -7.61
C ASP A 13 -5.41 11.29 -9.10
N ASP A 14 -4.39 11.21 -9.97
CA ASP A 14 -4.52 10.82 -11.37
C ASP A 14 -3.93 9.41 -11.60
N PHE A 15 -4.80 8.40 -11.63
CA PHE A 15 -4.39 7.00 -11.76
C PHE A 15 -4.06 6.62 -13.19
N VAL A 16 -2.96 5.88 -13.42
CA VAL A 16 -2.60 5.40 -14.75
C VAL A 16 -2.07 3.98 -14.70
N PHE A 17 -2.79 3.03 -15.32
CA PHE A 17 -2.25 1.70 -15.56
C PHE A 17 -1.42 1.67 -16.85
N SER A 18 -0.10 1.64 -16.68
CA SER A 18 0.84 1.41 -17.77
C SER A 18 1.56 0.08 -17.55
N ASN A 19 1.55 -0.84 -18.53
CA ASN A 19 2.27 -2.14 -18.60
C ASN A 19 1.56 -3.41 -18.05
N ASN A 20 2.19 -4.58 -18.31
CA ASN A 20 1.85 -5.92 -17.81
C ASN A 20 1.90 -5.97 -16.27
N ILE A 21 0.79 -5.60 -15.63
CA ILE A 21 0.57 -5.71 -14.20
C ILE A 21 -0.41 -6.86 -13.99
N GLU A 22 -0.08 -7.79 -13.09
CA GLU A 22 -1.00 -8.82 -12.65
C GLU A 22 -1.75 -8.30 -11.42
N LEU A 23 -3.07 -8.24 -11.52
CA LEU A 23 -3.97 -7.85 -10.43
C LEU A 23 -4.89 -9.04 -10.16
N ASP A 24 -4.88 -9.54 -8.94
CA ASP A 24 -5.81 -10.57 -8.51
C ASP A 24 -6.20 -10.38 -7.04
N ALA A 25 -7.04 -11.29 -6.54
CA ALA A 25 -7.38 -11.33 -5.14
C ALA A 25 -7.33 -12.75 -4.58
N TYR A 26 -7.10 -12.81 -3.27
CA TYR A 26 -7.15 -14.00 -2.45
C TYR A 26 -7.85 -13.67 -1.11
N ASN A 27 -8.06 -14.65 -0.24
CA ASN A 27 -8.64 -14.41 1.08
C ASN A 27 -7.84 -15.17 2.13
N SER A 28 -7.00 -14.47 2.89
CA SER A 28 -6.14 -15.11 3.89
C SER A 28 -6.91 -15.80 5.02
N ASN A 29 -8.15 -15.38 5.29
CA ASN A 29 -9.06 -16.09 6.22
C ASN A 29 -9.45 -17.50 5.73
N ASP A 30 -9.46 -17.72 4.40
CA ASP A 30 -9.78 -19.02 3.79
C ASP A 30 -8.52 -19.85 3.48
N GLY A 31 -7.34 -19.23 3.51
CA GLY A 31 -6.04 -19.87 3.31
C GLY A 31 -5.03 -19.00 2.58
N ARG A 32 -3.83 -19.54 2.41
CA ARG A 32 -2.70 -18.87 1.73
C ARG A 32 -3.05 -18.50 0.28
N TYR A 33 -2.29 -17.57 -0.30
CA TYR A 33 -2.45 -17.12 -1.68
C TYR A 33 -2.57 -18.30 -2.68
N ASP A 34 -1.58 -19.21 -2.72
CA ASP A 34 -1.55 -20.36 -3.66
C ASP A 34 -2.78 -21.29 -3.59
N ALA A 35 -3.56 -21.21 -2.50
CA ALA A 35 -4.76 -22.01 -2.30
C ALA A 35 -6.06 -21.25 -2.58
N THR A 36 -6.04 -19.91 -2.63
CA THR A 36 -7.23 -19.05 -2.66
C THR A 36 -7.24 -18.01 -3.79
N ASN A 37 -6.19 -17.93 -4.61
CA ASN A 37 -5.93 -16.94 -5.68
C ASN A 37 -6.81 -17.02 -6.95
N THR A 38 -8.09 -17.35 -6.83
CA THR A 38 -8.99 -17.50 -8.00
C THR A 38 -10.08 -16.43 -8.06
N SER A 39 -9.92 -15.37 -7.27
CA SER A 39 -11.00 -14.43 -7.02
C SER A 39 -10.86 -13.15 -7.85
N ALA A 40 -11.98 -12.74 -8.44
CA ALA A 40 -12.16 -11.42 -9.06
C ALA A 40 -11.69 -10.27 -8.15
N ILE A 41 -11.12 -9.22 -8.72
CA ILE A 41 -10.69 -8.00 -8.04
C ILE A 41 -11.58 -6.84 -8.46
N ASP A 42 -12.16 -6.18 -7.47
CA ASP A 42 -12.87 -4.91 -7.71
C ASP A 42 -11.84 -3.77 -7.71
N VAL A 43 -12.04 -2.75 -8.54
CA VAL A 43 -11.28 -1.50 -8.62
C VAL A 43 -12.23 -0.36 -8.33
N GLU A 44 -11.86 0.58 -7.48
CA GLU A 44 -12.63 1.78 -7.14
C GLU A 44 -11.66 2.97 -7.16
N VAL A 45 -11.96 4.22 -7.52
CA VAL A 45 -10.95 5.31 -7.57
C VAL A 45 -11.66 6.60 -7.20
N ALA A 46 -11.22 7.35 -6.18
CA ALA A 46 -11.85 8.64 -5.85
C ALA A 46 -11.59 9.71 -6.93
N GLY A 47 -10.35 9.82 -7.39
CA GLY A 47 -9.90 10.72 -8.45
C GLY A 47 -10.16 10.21 -9.86
N ASN A 48 -9.19 10.45 -10.75
CA ASN A 48 -9.25 10.04 -12.15
C ASN A 48 -8.57 8.67 -12.34
N LEU A 49 -9.01 7.90 -13.33
CA LEU A 49 -8.46 6.61 -13.72
C LEU A 49 -8.20 6.55 -15.21
N THR A 50 -6.97 6.27 -15.62
CA THR A 50 -6.55 6.10 -17.01
C THR A 50 -6.04 4.69 -17.25
N PHE A 51 -6.61 3.99 -18.23
CA PHE A 51 -6.03 2.76 -18.78
C PHE A 51 -5.14 3.12 -19.97
N ASN A 52 -3.83 2.91 -19.89
CA ASN A 52 -2.91 3.21 -21.01
C ASN A 52 -2.57 1.99 -21.87
N ASN A 53 -2.98 0.78 -21.49
CA ASN A 53 -2.62 -0.47 -22.17
C ASN A 53 -3.77 -1.48 -22.12
N SER A 54 -3.62 -2.59 -22.86
CA SER A 54 -4.56 -3.71 -22.80
C SER A 54 -4.47 -4.42 -21.45
N ILE A 55 -5.36 -4.03 -20.54
CA ILE A 55 -5.45 -4.54 -19.18
C ILE A 55 -6.71 -5.39 -19.07
N THR A 56 -6.64 -6.48 -18.31
CA THR A 56 -7.82 -7.28 -17.95
C THR A 56 -8.07 -7.10 -16.47
N ILE A 57 -9.25 -6.60 -16.12
CA ILE A 57 -9.76 -6.56 -14.75
C ILE A 57 -10.85 -7.61 -14.66
N ASP A 58 -10.60 -8.65 -13.87
CA ASP A 58 -11.64 -9.62 -13.55
C ASP A 58 -12.44 -9.10 -12.35
N GLY A 59 -13.46 -8.26 -12.54
CA GLY A 59 -14.28 -7.66 -11.47
C GLY A 59 -14.88 -6.30 -11.81
N ASP A 60 -15.47 -5.64 -10.82
CA ASP A 60 -16.15 -4.34 -11.00
C ASP A 60 -15.16 -3.17 -10.97
N VAL A 61 -15.41 -2.09 -11.73
CA VAL A 61 -14.63 -0.84 -11.74
C VAL A 61 -15.53 0.34 -11.36
N THR A 62 -15.09 1.16 -10.40
CA THR A 62 -15.81 2.36 -9.92
C THR A 62 -14.86 3.56 -9.94
N VAL A 63 -15.24 4.70 -10.51
CA VAL A 63 -14.39 5.90 -10.59
C VAL A 63 -15.17 7.13 -10.16
N GLY A 64 -14.65 7.94 -9.25
CA GLY A 64 -15.34 9.08 -8.68
C GLY A 64 -15.38 10.27 -9.64
N LYS A 65 -14.28 10.50 -10.38
CA LYS A 65 -14.18 11.60 -11.35
C LYS A 65 -14.15 11.10 -12.79
N HIS A 66 -12.98 11.06 -13.41
CA HIS A 66 -12.85 10.81 -14.84
C HIS A 66 -12.20 9.45 -15.14
N LEU A 67 -12.84 8.65 -15.98
CA LEU A 67 -12.28 7.41 -16.51
C LEU A 67 -11.77 7.65 -17.94
N GLN A 68 -10.47 7.62 -18.15
CA GLN A 68 -9.84 7.64 -19.47
C GLN A 68 -9.49 6.23 -19.94
N ILE A 69 -9.86 5.90 -21.18
CA ILE A 69 -9.69 4.54 -21.73
C ILE A 69 -8.84 4.58 -23.01
N ASP A 70 -7.57 4.21 -22.87
CA ASP A 70 -6.67 4.00 -24.00
C ASP A 70 -6.35 2.49 -24.16
N ASN A 71 -6.20 2.04 -25.41
CA ASN A 71 -5.67 0.71 -25.75
C ASN A 71 -6.49 -0.53 -25.25
N ASN A 72 -7.82 -0.44 -25.31
CA ASN A 72 -8.75 -1.58 -25.26
C ASN A 72 -8.66 -2.46 -23.99
N PRO A 73 -8.98 -1.94 -22.79
CA PRO A 73 -9.09 -2.78 -21.60
C PRO A 73 -10.27 -3.75 -21.70
N THR A 74 -10.26 -4.79 -20.87
CA THR A 74 -11.36 -5.74 -20.67
C THR A 74 -11.72 -5.76 -19.19
N ILE A 75 -12.97 -5.42 -18.88
CA ILE A 75 -13.57 -5.46 -17.54
C ILE A 75 -14.66 -6.53 -17.57
N THR A 76 -14.49 -7.62 -16.81
CA THR A 76 -15.47 -8.73 -16.80
C THR A 76 -16.69 -8.42 -15.93
N GLY A 77 -16.59 -7.44 -15.02
CA GLY A 77 -17.67 -6.96 -14.17
C GLY A 77 -18.36 -5.71 -14.72
N ASN A 78 -18.88 -4.91 -13.80
CA ASN A 78 -19.58 -3.65 -14.07
C ASN A 78 -18.62 -2.46 -14.04
N ALA A 79 -18.96 -1.37 -14.71
CA ALA A 79 -18.21 -0.12 -14.67
C ALA A 79 -19.11 1.06 -14.25
N SER A 80 -18.68 1.87 -13.28
CA SER A 80 -19.33 3.13 -12.95
C SER A 80 -18.31 4.27 -12.82
N TYR A 81 -18.65 5.46 -13.30
CA TYR A 81 -17.72 6.59 -13.34
C TYR A 81 -18.46 7.94 -13.17
N GLY A 82 -17.74 9.02 -12.90
CA GLY A 82 -18.31 10.38 -12.93
C GLY A 82 -18.36 10.96 -14.35
N SER A 83 -17.35 10.66 -15.17
CA SER A 83 -17.28 10.95 -16.61
C SER A 83 -16.31 9.99 -17.29
N VAL A 84 -16.37 9.83 -18.61
CA VAL A 84 -15.51 8.91 -19.37
C VAL A 84 -15.03 9.52 -20.70
N ASP A 85 -13.80 9.23 -21.12
CA ASP A 85 -13.29 9.57 -22.46
C ASP A 85 -12.27 8.53 -22.98
N PRO A 86 -12.43 7.96 -24.19
CA PRO A 86 -13.66 7.97 -25.00
C PRO A 86 -14.75 7.10 -24.36
N ASP A 87 -16.00 7.29 -24.79
CA ASP A 87 -17.10 6.38 -24.43
C ASP A 87 -16.73 4.94 -24.86
N PRO A 88 -16.60 3.98 -23.91
CA PRO A 88 -16.13 2.65 -24.23
C PRO A 88 -17.12 1.92 -25.13
N PRO A 89 -16.65 1.20 -26.17
CA PRO A 89 -17.52 0.26 -26.87
C PRO A 89 -18.00 -0.84 -25.91
N ASP A 90 -19.21 -1.36 -26.14
CA ASP A 90 -19.84 -2.46 -25.37
C ASP A 90 -18.94 -3.70 -25.18
N SER A 91 -17.89 -3.86 -25.99
CA SER A 91 -16.94 -4.98 -25.90
C SER A 91 -15.88 -4.86 -24.79
N TYR A 92 -15.77 -3.70 -24.13
CA TYR A 92 -14.76 -3.49 -23.07
C TYR A 92 -15.30 -3.82 -21.67
N VAL A 93 -16.61 -3.86 -21.49
CA VAL A 93 -17.27 -4.13 -20.21
C VAL A 93 -18.31 -5.23 -20.43
N ASP A 94 -18.13 -6.40 -19.83
CA ASP A 94 -19.09 -7.51 -19.95
C ASP A 94 -20.38 -7.24 -19.17
N GLY A 95 -20.29 -6.49 -18.07
CA GLY A 95 -21.41 -6.06 -17.24
C GLY A 95 -22.11 -4.79 -17.75
N TRP A 96 -22.72 -4.04 -16.84
CA TRP A 96 -23.29 -2.73 -17.18
C TRP A 96 -22.24 -1.62 -17.04
N TYR A 97 -22.45 -0.51 -17.74
CA TYR A 97 -21.61 0.69 -17.65
C TYR A 97 -22.47 1.95 -17.47
N ASN A 98 -22.17 2.84 -16.51
CA ASN A 98 -22.99 4.04 -16.23
C ASN A 98 -22.24 5.22 -15.56
N ASP A 99 -22.74 6.44 -15.74
CA ASP A 99 -22.15 7.72 -15.29
C ASP A 99 -22.65 8.20 -13.91
N ASN A 100 -22.81 7.28 -12.96
CA ASN A 100 -23.49 7.53 -11.68
C ASN A 100 -22.64 7.24 -10.44
N SER A 101 -21.31 7.24 -10.58
CA SER A 101 -20.41 6.98 -9.47
C SER A 101 -20.09 8.26 -8.69
N SER A 102 -19.93 8.10 -7.38
CA SER A 102 -19.34 9.09 -6.50
C SER A 102 -18.55 8.31 -5.44
N VAL A 103 -17.23 8.45 -5.49
CA VAL A 103 -16.30 7.86 -4.53
C VAL A 103 -15.69 9.03 -3.77
N GLY A 104 -15.95 9.11 -2.46
CA GLY A 104 -15.39 10.17 -1.63
C GLY A 104 -13.92 9.94 -1.34
N GLY A 105 -13.15 11.02 -1.24
CA GLY A 105 -11.77 10.97 -0.74
C GLY A 105 -11.70 10.49 0.71
N LEU A 106 -10.52 10.03 1.11
CA LEU A 106 -10.24 9.71 2.51
C LEU A 106 -9.78 10.93 3.30
N ASP A 107 -9.81 10.77 4.63
CA ASP A 107 -9.03 11.60 5.52
C ASP A 107 -7.61 11.02 5.64
N ASP A 108 -6.61 11.89 5.72
CA ASP A 108 -5.23 11.50 6.01
C ASP A 108 -5.09 10.88 7.41
N VAL A 109 -3.92 10.29 7.68
CA VAL A 109 -3.58 9.70 8.99
C VAL A 109 -2.52 10.46 9.75
N ASP A 110 -2.18 11.68 9.33
CA ASP A 110 -1.09 12.46 9.91
C ASP A 110 -1.37 12.72 11.39
N GLY A 111 -2.60 13.08 11.74
CA GLY A 111 -3.00 13.28 13.13
C GLY A 111 -2.90 12.02 14.01
N LEU A 112 -3.06 10.82 13.43
CA LEU A 112 -2.83 9.56 14.13
C LEU A 112 -1.33 9.31 14.32
N ILE A 113 -0.54 9.51 13.27
CA ILE A 113 0.92 9.35 13.30
C ILE A 113 1.53 10.31 14.33
N ASP A 114 1.19 11.60 14.27
CA ASP A 114 1.61 12.63 15.24
C ASP A 114 1.29 12.23 16.68
N ALA A 115 0.05 11.80 16.93
CA ALA A 115 -0.38 11.41 18.26
C ALA A 115 0.43 10.20 18.80
N ARG A 116 0.71 9.21 17.94
CA ARG A 116 1.54 8.06 18.27
C ARG A 116 2.99 8.49 18.49
N THR A 117 3.54 9.31 17.62
CA THR A 117 4.91 9.85 17.73
C THR A 117 5.11 10.57 19.05
N VAL A 118 4.23 11.50 19.42
CA VAL A 118 4.30 12.23 20.70
C VAL A 118 4.23 11.28 21.89
N THR A 119 3.34 10.29 21.84
CA THR A 119 3.13 9.34 22.94
C THR A 119 4.35 8.43 23.12
N LEU A 120 4.78 7.77 22.05
CA LEU A 120 5.84 6.76 22.09
C LEU A 120 7.22 7.39 22.27
N ARG A 121 7.42 8.65 21.87
CA ARG A 121 8.63 9.42 22.20
C ARG A 121 8.81 9.62 23.71
N GLN A 122 7.70 9.73 24.46
CA GLN A 122 7.74 9.97 25.91
C GLN A 122 7.72 8.69 26.73
N SER A 123 7.04 7.65 26.24
CA SER A 123 6.86 6.38 26.93
C SER A 123 6.86 5.23 25.91
N ASN A 124 7.91 4.42 25.94
CA ASN A 124 8.09 3.25 25.09
C ASN A 124 8.85 2.15 25.86
N ASP A 125 8.94 0.98 25.24
CA ASP A 125 9.57 -0.22 25.75
C ASP A 125 11.00 -0.41 25.18
N ASN A 126 11.65 0.66 24.71
CA ASN A 126 12.99 0.57 24.12
C ASN A 126 14.04 0.06 25.11
N ASP A 127 13.90 0.35 26.41
CA ASP A 127 14.85 -0.05 27.46
C ASP A 127 15.00 -1.59 27.59
N ASP A 128 13.97 -2.34 27.18
CA ASP A 128 13.93 -3.81 27.21
C ASP A 128 14.10 -4.45 25.82
N ALA A 129 14.48 -3.66 24.81
CA ALA A 129 14.57 -4.06 23.41
C ALA A 129 15.98 -3.84 22.82
N PRO A 130 16.32 -4.44 21.67
CA PRO A 130 17.55 -4.17 20.94
C PRO A 130 17.50 -2.81 20.23
N ILE A 131 17.29 -1.73 20.99
CA ILE A 131 17.18 -0.36 20.52
C ILE A 131 18.08 0.52 21.38
N SER A 132 18.99 1.26 20.74
CA SER A 132 19.90 2.20 21.41
C SER A 132 20.07 3.44 20.55
N GLY A 133 20.03 4.63 21.15
CA GLY A 133 20.18 5.88 20.40
C GLY A 133 19.11 6.12 19.33
N GLY A 134 17.95 5.46 19.43
CA GLY A 134 16.88 5.58 18.44
C GLY A 134 17.02 4.65 17.23
N THR A 135 17.99 3.74 17.21
CA THR A 135 18.17 2.77 16.11
C THR A 135 18.15 1.35 16.66
N LEU A 136 17.90 0.37 15.78
CA LEU A 136 18.13 -1.04 16.09
C LEU A 136 19.62 -1.24 16.39
N ASP A 137 19.95 -1.80 17.55
CA ASP A 137 21.34 -1.97 18.01
C ASP A 137 21.45 -3.16 18.98
N GLY A 138 22.67 -3.67 19.17
CA GLY A 138 22.95 -4.75 20.11
C GLY A 138 22.44 -6.13 19.65
N CYS A 139 22.05 -6.25 18.38
CA CYS A 139 21.76 -7.53 17.73
C CYS A 139 22.86 -7.90 16.73
N ASP A 140 23.11 -9.20 16.53
CA ASP A 140 24.13 -9.65 15.56
C ASP A 140 23.69 -9.36 14.12
N SER A 141 22.85 -10.24 13.55
CA SER A 141 22.20 -10.06 12.23
C SER A 141 20.69 -10.19 12.32
N THR A 142 20.15 -10.39 13.52
CA THR A 142 18.71 -10.54 13.77
C THR A 142 18.33 -9.78 15.03
N CYS A 143 17.64 -8.67 14.85
CA CYS A 143 16.97 -7.94 15.92
C CYS A 143 15.57 -8.53 16.12
N THR A 144 15.13 -8.67 17.36
CA THR A 144 13.78 -9.17 17.68
C THR A 144 13.05 -8.17 18.55
N LEU A 145 11.85 -7.77 18.13
CA LEU A 145 10.92 -7.00 18.93
C LEU A 145 9.76 -7.92 19.33
N SER A 146 9.47 -7.99 20.63
CA SER A 146 8.29 -8.70 21.15
C SER A 146 7.10 -7.75 21.20
N ALA A 147 5.95 -8.18 21.72
CA ALA A 147 4.84 -7.28 22.01
C ALA A 147 5.29 -6.06 22.84
N GLY A 148 4.85 -4.87 22.45
CA GLY A 148 5.30 -3.62 23.06
C GLY A 148 5.07 -2.39 22.18
N SER A 149 5.43 -1.22 22.71
CA SER A 149 5.41 0.06 22.02
C SER A 149 6.83 0.60 21.87
N TYR A 150 7.28 0.87 20.66
CA TYR A 150 8.67 1.24 20.36
C TYR A 150 8.78 2.55 19.60
N TYR A 151 9.85 3.29 19.85
CA TYR A 151 10.14 4.54 19.16
C TYR A 151 11.55 4.50 18.57
N LEU A 152 11.67 4.64 17.26
CA LEU A 152 12.95 4.73 16.56
C LEU A 152 13.02 6.05 15.81
N GLU A 153 14.22 6.58 15.63
CA GLU A 153 14.51 7.67 14.70
C GLU A 153 14.64 7.12 13.27
N GLU A 154 15.15 5.90 13.12
CA GLU A 154 15.29 5.24 11.83
C GLU A 154 15.33 3.71 11.96
N ILE A 155 14.95 3.03 10.89
CA ILE A 155 15.25 1.62 10.65
C ILE A 155 16.15 1.58 9.43
N ASP A 156 17.35 1.01 9.58
CA ASP A 156 18.27 0.74 8.47
C ASP A 156 18.70 -0.73 8.55
N LEU A 157 18.21 -1.54 7.61
CA LEU A 157 18.51 -2.96 7.50
C LEU A 157 19.19 -3.20 6.16
N THR A 158 20.40 -3.78 6.18
CA THR A 158 21.16 -4.02 4.96
C THR A 158 21.71 -5.44 4.89
N ASN A 159 22.00 -5.94 3.68
CA ASN A 159 22.92 -7.07 3.48
C ASN A 159 22.63 -8.32 4.34
N GLY A 160 21.39 -8.77 4.39
CA GLY A 160 20.97 -9.96 5.13
C GLY A 160 20.55 -9.70 6.58
N ASP A 161 20.56 -8.44 7.05
CA ASP A 161 19.96 -8.06 8.32
C ASP A 161 18.50 -8.51 8.39
N ARG A 162 18.08 -8.87 9.61
CA ARG A 162 16.72 -9.34 9.88
C ARG A 162 16.11 -8.60 11.07
N LEU A 163 14.91 -8.05 10.88
CA LEU A 163 14.03 -7.64 11.97
C LEU A 163 12.91 -8.67 12.11
N GLU A 164 12.84 -9.31 13.27
CA GLU A 164 11.80 -10.26 13.62
C GLU A 164 10.79 -9.62 14.59
N LEU A 165 9.53 -9.59 14.18
CA LEU A 165 8.43 -8.99 14.92
C LEU A 165 7.58 -10.12 15.53
N ARG A 166 7.53 -10.19 16.86
CA ARG A 166 6.88 -11.27 17.61
C ARG A 166 5.77 -10.73 18.52
N PRO A 167 4.62 -10.32 17.95
CA PRO A 167 3.55 -9.73 18.75
C PRO A 167 2.83 -10.74 19.67
N GLY A 168 2.99 -12.05 19.47
CA GLY A 168 2.27 -13.04 20.26
C GLY A 168 0.76 -12.94 20.00
N ASP A 169 -0.05 -12.89 21.06
CA ASP A 169 -1.49 -12.59 20.95
C ASP A 169 -1.80 -11.10 21.21
N GLU A 170 -0.76 -10.28 21.38
CA GLU A 170 -0.86 -8.85 21.64
C GLU A 170 -0.51 -8.05 20.37
N ARG A 171 0.06 -6.85 20.54
CA ARG A 171 0.40 -5.97 19.42
C ARG A 171 1.80 -5.41 19.55
N ILE A 172 2.36 -5.02 18.42
CA ILE A 172 3.53 -4.14 18.35
C ILE A 172 3.07 -2.81 17.78
N GLU A 173 3.34 -1.73 18.49
CA GLU A 173 3.14 -0.35 18.02
C GLU A 173 4.53 0.27 17.83
N LEU A 174 4.94 0.54 16.60
CA LEU A 174 6.30 0.96 16.28
C LEU A 174 6.26 2.32 15.58
N VAL A 175 6.72 3.37 16.24
CA VAL A 175 6.96 4.66 15.59
C VAL A 175 8.37 4.68 15.00
N VAL A 176 8.48 5.12 13.75
CA VAL A 176 9.73 5.49 13.10
C VAL A 176 9.65 6.96 12.71
N ASN A 177 10.40 7.79 13.44
CA ASN A 177 10.40 9.23 13.30
C ASN A 177 11.53 9.70 12.37
N GLY A 178 11.41 9.31 11.11
CA GLY A 178 12.46 9.40 10.10
C GLY A 178 12.27 8.31 9.05
N THR A 179 13.33 7.59 8.71
CA THR A 179 13.34 6.70 7.54
C THR A 179 13.29 5.22 7.89
N VAL A 180 12.60 4.43 7.06
CA VAL A 180 12.62 2.97 7.02
C VAL A 180 13.33 2.52 5.74
N ASN A 181 14.59 2.12 5.85
CA ASN A 181 15.41 1.62 4.75
C ASN A 181 15.67 0.11 4.92
N VAL A 182 15.26 -0.68 3.93
CA VAL A 182 15.40 -2.14 3.93
C VAL A 182 16.03 -2.58 2.60
N THR A 183 17.34 -2.80 2.58
CA THR A 183 18.09 -3.12 1.36
C THR A 183 18.71 -4.52 1.42
N LYS A 184 18.22 -5.45 0.60
CA LYS A 184 18.62 -6.86 0.61
C LYS A 184 18.54 -7.48 2.00
N ALA A 185 17.47 -7.14 2.72
CA ALA A 185 17.25 -7.48 4.11
C ALA A 185 15.84 -8.06 4.31
N THR A 186 15.50 -8.44 5.55
CA THR A 186 14.21 -9.05 5.86
C THR A 186 13.53 -8.42 7.07
N ILE A 187 12.25 -8.09 6.92
CA ILE A 187 11.33 -7.87 8.05
C ILE A 187 10.33 -9.03 8.05
N ALA A 188 10.14 -9.69 9.19
CA ALA A 188 9.25 -10.84 9.27
C ALA A 188 8.45 -10.86 10.56
N LEU A 189 7.14 -11.02 10.41
CA LEU A 189 6.26 -11.42 11.51
C LEU A 189 6.43 -12.90 11.82
N ASP A 190 6.35 -13.26 13.10
CA ASP A 190 6.23 -14.65 13.51
C ASP A 190 4.81 -15.21 13.30
N GLY A 191 4.68 -16.52 13.43
CA GLY A 191 3.44 -17.26 13.23
C GLY A 191 2.39 -17.08 14.33
N SER A 192 2.51 -16.05 15.17
CA SER A 192 1.52 -15.71 16.19
C SER A 192 0.26 -15.09 15.57
N SER A 193 -0.71 -14.60 16.36
CA SER A 193 -1.95 -14.00 15.84
C SER A 193 -1.97 -12.46 15.93
N GLY A 194 -1.03 -11.89 16.66
CA GLY A 194 -0.96 -10.48 16.95
C GLY A 194 -0.69 -9.61 15.73
N ARG A 195 -1.11 -8.35 15.84
CA ARG A 195 -0.98 -7.31 14.80
C ARG A 195 0.19 -6.39 15.10
N VAL A 196 0.86 -5.93 14.05
CA VAL A 196 1.93 -4.93 14.10
C VAL A 196 1.48 -3.68 13.36
N ASN A 197 1.54 -2.54 14.03
CA ASN A 197 1.31 -1.22 13.46
C ASN A 197 2.62 -0.45 13.47
N VAL A 198 3.08 -0.03 12.29
CA VAL A 198 4.25 0.82 12.08
C VAL A 198 3.74 2.21 11.69
N TYR A 199 4.17 3.26 12.39
CA TYR A 199 3.82 4.65 12.12
C TYR A 199 5.08 5.38 11.65
N VAL A 200 5.13 5.73 10.38
CA VAL A 200 6.28 6.41 9.75
C VAL A 200 5.97 7.89 9.66
N ASN A 201 6.66 8.69 10.46
CA ASN A 201 6.52 10.15 10.47
C ASN A 201 7.57 10.78 9.56
N SER A 202 7.12 11.53 8.54
CA SER A 202 8.02 12.22 7.60
C SER A 202 8.48 13.56 8.19
N GLU A 203 9.67 13.58 8.80
CA GLU A 203 10.25 14.81 9.34
C GLU A 203 11.19 15.53 8.36
N ARG A 204 11.49 14.94 7.20
CA ARG A 204 12.60 15.38 6.33
C ARG A 204 12.16 15.56 4.86
N PRO A 205 11.79 16.79 4.47
CA PRO A 205 11.48 17.10 3.07
C PRO A 205 12.61 16.66 2.12
N GLY A 206 12.27 15.87 1.11
CA GLY A 206 13.21 15.43 0.07
C GLY A 206 14.06 14.20 0.41
N VAL A 207 13.79 13.52 1.53
CA VAL A 207 14.31 12.18 1.82
C VAL A 207 13.17 11.18 1.60
N LYS A 208 13.49 9.97 1.12
CA LYS A 208 12.51 8.88 1.06
C LYS A 208 12.31 8.34 2.47
N ASP A 209 11.08 8.39 2.96
CA ASP A 209 10.69 7.91 4.28
C ASP A 209 10.62 6.39 4.32
N VAL A 210 10.30 5.75 3.19
CA VAL A 210 10.25 4.29 3.07
C VAL A 210 11.02 3.84 1.83
N SER A 211 12.00 2.96 1.99
CA SER A 211 12.71 2.33 0.87
C SER A 211 12.87 0.83 1.13
N VAL A 212 12.31 0.01 0.23
CA VAL A 212 12.42 -1.45 0.27
C VAL A 212 13.04 -1.92 -1.04
N ASP A 213 14.34 -2.23 -1.05
CA ASP A 213 15.10 -2.61 -2.24
C ASP A 213 15.66 -4.04 -2.19
N GLY A 214 15.17 -4.90 -3.08
CA GLY A 214 15.56 -6.32 -3.16
C GLY A 214 15.35 -7.09 -1.86
N SER A 215 14.32 -6.73 -1.10
CA SER A 215 14.09 -7.14 0.29
C SER A 215 12.76 -7.87 0.47
N THR A 216 12.60 -8.56 1.60
CA THR A 216 11.34 -9.26 1.90
C THR A 216 10.72 -8.74 3.20
N VAL A 217 9.45 -8.35 3.12
CA VAL A 217 8.58 -8.04 4.27
C VAL A 217 7.48 -9.10 4.27
N THR A 218 7.47 -9.96 5.29
CA THR A 218 6.62 -11.17 5.25
C THR A 218 5.74 -11.31 6.47
N VAL A 219 4.50 -11.69 6.21
CA VAL A 219 3.53 -12.14 7.21
C VAL A 219 3.20 -13.62 6.94
N PRO A 220 3.25 -14.49 7.95
CA PRO A 220 2.87 -15.89 7.80
C PRO A 220 1.46 -16.06 7.24
N GLY A 221 1.28 -17.08 6.40
CA GLY A 221 -0.01 -17.36 5.79
C GLY A 221 -0.47 -16.35 4.73
N ASN A 222 0.33 -15.31 4.45
CA ASN A 222 -0.12 -14.13 3.71
C ASN A 222 -1.30 -13.42 4.43
N GLU A 223 -1.34 -13.44 5.76
CA GLU A 223 -2.37 -12.77 6.56
C GLU A 223 -2.08 -11.25 6.62
N SER A 224 -2.33 -10.54 5.52
CA SER A 224 -1.87 -9.16 5.35
C SER A 224 -2.55 -8.16 6.30
N ASP A 225 -3.66 -8.54 6.94
CA ASP A 225 -4.35 -7.75 7.97
C ASP A 225 -3.55 -7.60 9.28
N ARG A 226 -2.45 -8.33 9.45
CA ARG A 226 -1.62 -8.33 10.65
C ARG A 226 -0.42 -7.39 10.60
N LEU A 227 -0.07 -6.81 9.46
CA LEU A 227 1.01 -5.81 9.36
C LEU A 227 0.51 -4.55 8.66
N TRP A 228 0.56 -3.42 9.35
CA TRP A 228 0.11 -2.13 8.83
C TRP A 228 1.23 -1.10 8.96
N TRP A 229 1.58 -0.44 7.85
CA TRP A 229 2.49 0.69 7.79
C TRP A 229 1.66 1.94 7.51
N TYR A 230 1.39 2.73 8.54
CA TYR A 230 0.81 4.05 8.43
C TYR A 230 1.91 5.03 8.05
N VAL A 231 1.72 5.75 6.96
CA VAL A 231 2.73 6.69 6.44
C VAL A 231 2.09 8.06 6.27
N ASP A 232 2.84 9.09 6.64
CA ASP A 232 2.47 10.49 6.49
C ASP A 232 2.09 10.80 5.03
N LYS A 233 1.03 11.59 4.81
CA LYS A 233 0.54 11.90 3.47
C LYS A 233 1.58 12.67 2.64
N ASP A 234 2.44 13.46 3.29
CA ASP A 234 3.48 14.25 2.63
C ASP A 234 4.78 13.46 2.47
N GLY A 235 4.81 12.21 2.94
CA GLY A 235 5.96 11.32 2.84
C GLY A 235 6.17 10.78 1.42
N SER A 236 7.35 10.19 1.20
CA SER A 236 7.67 9.50 -0.06
C SER A 236 8.34 8.14 0.13
N GLY A 237 8.15 7.21 -0.80
CA GLY A 237 8.80 5.92 -0.72
C GLY A 237 8.91 5.12 -2.01
N GLU A 238 9.71 4.05 -1.93
CA GLU A 238 9.96 3.17 -3.05
C GLU A 238 10.03 1.69 -2.66
N PHE A 239 9.49 0.86 -3.54
CA PHE A 239 9.59 -0.59 -3.49
C PHE A 239 10.25 -1.05 -4.79
N THR A 240 11.53 -1.43 -4.71
CA THR A 240 12.35 -1.70 -5.89
C THR A 240 13.10 -3.01 -5.79
N GLY A 241 13.64 -3.48 -6.92
CA GLY A 241 14.52 -4.63 -6.98
C GLY A 241 13.76 -5.92 -7.25
N GLY A 242 14.20 -6.68 -8.26
CA GLY A 242 13.44 -7.78 -8.88
C GLY A 242 13.15 -9.03 -8.02
N ASN A 243 13.41 -8.98 -6.71
CA ASN A 243 13.03 -10.03 -5.77
C ASN A 243 12.31 -9.44 -4.53
N THR A 244 11.78 -8.23 -4.64
CA THR A 244 11.10 -7.57 -3.52
C THR A 244 9.74 -8.20 -3.30
N VAL A 245 9.46 -8.59 -2.06
CA VAL A 245 8.18 -9.17 -1.65
C VAL A 245 7.67 -8.39 -0.45
N PHE A 246 6.42 -7.96 -0.48
CA PHE A 246 5.78 -7.27 0.63
C PHE A 246 4.44 -7.92 0.99
N HIS A 247 4.26 -8.34 2.23
CA HIS A 247 2.99 -8.78 2.79
C HIS A 247 2.54 -7.76 3.84
N GLY A 248 1.36 -7.19 3.68
CA GLY A 248 0.78 -6.27 4.67
C GLY A 248 -0.03 -5.17 4.03
N VAL A 249 -0.25 -4.10 4.79
CA VAL A 249 -0.91 -2.88 4.34
C VAL A 249 0.04 -1.71 4.44
N VAL A 250 0.17 -0.93 3.37
CA VAL A 250 0.72 0.44 3.43
C VAL A 250 -0.45 1.41 3.38
N PHE A 251 -0.53 2.36 4.30
CA PHE A 251 -1.69 3.22 4.51
C PHE A 251 -1.26 4.67 4.75
N GLY A 252 -1.13 5.43 3.66
CA GLY A 252 -0.92 6.88 3.65
C GLY A 252 -1.88 7.57 2.68
N PRO A 253 -3.20 7.57 2.96
CA PRO A 253 -4.17 8.30 2.15
C PRO A 253 -3.91 9.81 2.14
N GLY A 254 -4.29 10.46 1.05
CA GLY A 254 -4.40 11.92 0.97
C GLY A 254 -5.73 12.43 1.52
N THR A 255 -6.03 13.68 1.23
CA THR A 255 -7.31 14.33 1.53
C THR A 255 -8.14 14.48 0.26
N GLU A 256 -9.35 15.06 0.31
CA GLU A 256 -10.11 15.41 -0.90
C GLU A 256 -9.33 16.33 -1.87
N THR A 257 -8.40 17.15 -1.36
CA THR A 257 -7.73 18.18 -2.15
C THR A 257 -6.22 18.02 -2.27
N GLU A 258 -5.63 17.10 -1.51
CA GLU A 258 -4.19 16.84 -1.50
C GLU A 258 -3.92 15.35 -1.71
N PRO A 259 -2.93 14.98 -2.53
CA PRO A 259 -2.56 13.58 -2.73
C PRO A 259 -2.04 12.95 -1.43
N GLY A 260 -1.98 11.63 -1.42
CA GLY A 260 -1.41 10.85 -0.32
C GLY A 260 0.09 10.61 -0.46
N PHE A 261 0.57 9.65 0.33
CA PHE A 261 1.95 9.19 0.37
C PHE A 261 2.51 8.88 -1.03
N ASP A 262 3.50 9.64 -1.50
CA ASP A 262 4.11 9.45 -2.82
C ASP A 262 4.88 8.11 -2.87
N THR A 263 4.43 7.16 -3.68
CA THR A 263 5.06 5.84 -3.77
C THR A 263 5.44 5.46 -5.17
N VAL A 264 6.62 4.84 -5.30
CA VAL A 264 7.03 4.24 -6.56
C VAL A 264 7.35 2.77 -6.40
N ILE A 265 6.73 1.92 -7.22
CA ILE A 265 7.00 0.49 -7.24
C ILE A 265 7.65 0.11 -8.56
N ARG A 266 8.85 -0.48 -8.54
CA ARG A 266 9.58 -0.86 -9.76
C ARG A 266 10.18 -2.25 -9.65
N ASN A 267 10.40 -2.85 -10.83
CA ASN A 267 11.16 -4.10 -11.02
C ASN A 267 10.53 -5.30 -10.30
N SER A 268 9.63 -6.02 -10.97
CA SER A 268 9.24 -7.42 -10.67
C SER A 268 9.16 -7.80 -9.19
N GLY A 269 8.45 -7.01 -8.40
CA GLY A 269 8.13 -7.33 -7.02
C GLY A 269 6.72 -7.93 -6.90
N GLU A 270 6.49 -8.63 -5.79
CA GLU A 270 5.19 -9.20 -5.43
C GLU A 270 4.64 -8.48 -4.19
N TYR A 271 3.43 -7.96 -4.28
CA TYR A 271 2.75 -7.28 -3.18
C TYR A 271 1.50 -8.06 -2.79
N TYR A 272 1.37 -8.42 -1.52
CA TYR A 272 0.22 -9.15 -0.97
C TYR A 272 -0.44 -8.31 0.13
N GLY A 273 -1.69 -7.89 -0.07
CA GLY A 273 -2.43 -7.06 0.88
C GLY A 273 -3.05 -5.83 0.22
N ALA A 274 -2.79 -4.62 0.73
CA ALA A 274 -3.35 -3.37 0.19
C ALA A 274 -2.36 -2.18 0.31
N LEU A 275 -2.37 -1.23 -0.64
CA LEU A 275 -1.51 -0.03 -0.56
C LEU A 275 -2.27 1.28 -0.86
N VAL A 276 -2.60 2.03 0.19
CA VAL A 276 -3.32 3.30 0.09
C VAL A 276 -2.28 4.43 0.07
N ALA A 277 -2.10 5.09 -1.06
CA ALA A 277 -0.98 6.03 -1.31
C ALA A 277 -1.24 6.87 -2.58
N ASP A 278 -0.41 7.85 -2.93
CA ASP A 278 -0.33 8.39 -4.30
C ASP A 278 0.83 7.69 -5.04
N VAL A 279 0.52 6.68 -5.86
CA VAL A 279 1.56 5.75 -6.34
C VAL A 279 2.11 6.20 -7.68
N ASN A 280 3.02 7.17 -7.77
CA ASN A 280 3.49 7.83 -8.99
C ASN A 280 4.02 6.98 -10.16
N SER A 281 4.40 5.73 -9.94
CA SER A 281 4.87 4.85 -11.00
C SER A 281 4.79 3.38 -10.61
N LEU A 282 4.21 2.56 -11.49
CA LEU A 282 4.35 1.11 -11.49
C LEU A 282 5.32 0.64 -12.57
N GLY A 283 6.29 -0.17 -12.18
CA GLY A 283 7.22 -0.85 -13.07
C GLY A 283 6.59 -2.06 -13.78
N GLN A 284 7.34 -2.63 -14.73
CA GLN A 284 6.90 -3.79 -15.51
C GLN A 284 6.96 -5.09 -14.70
N ASN A 285 6.02 -6.01 -14.98
CA ASN A 285 5.96 -7.39 -14.46
C ASN A 285 5.82 -7.47 -12.94
N MET A 286 4.97 -6.64 -12.36
CA MET A 286 4.65 -6.65 -10.93
C MET A 286 3.35 -7.44 -10.69
N GLY A 287 3.30 -8.20 -9.60
CA GLY A 287 2.09 -8.81 -9.07
C GLY A 287 1.55 -8.03 -7.88
N LEU A 288 0.27 -7.67 -7.93
CA LEU A 288 -0.47 -7.09 -6.82
C LEU A 288 -1.63 -8.03 -6.48
N HIS A 289 -1.58 -8.58 -5.29
CA HIS A 289 -2.49 -9.60 -4.80
C HIS A 289 -3.28 -9.06 -3.63
N TYR A 290 -4.54 -8.74 -3.86
CA TYR A 290 -5.39 -8.16 -2.85
C TYR A 290 -5.86 -9.20 -1.81
N ASP A 291 -5.64 -8.93 -0.52
CA ASP A 291 -6.16 -9.78 0.56
C ASP A 291 -7.56 -9.37 0.99
N ARG A 292 -8.57 -10.15 0.62
CA ARG A 292 -9.97 -9.91 0.98
C ARG A 292 -10.25 -10.01 2.47
N ALA A 293 -9.37 -10.60 3.29
CA ALA A 293 -9.54 -10.58 4.75
C ALA A 293 -9.57 -9.14 5.30
N LEU A 294 -8.93 -8.21 4.58
CA LEU A 294 -8.96 -6.78 4.89
C LEU A 294 -10.38 -6.18 4.81
N ARG A 295 -11.35 -6.84 4.12
CA ARG A 295 -12.79 -6.48 4.12
C ARG A 295 -13.33 -6.24 5.51
N ASP A 296 -12.89 -7.01 6.49
CA ASP A 296 -13.41 -6.95 7.84
C ASP A 296 -12.42 -6.33 8.85
N ALA A 297 -11.26 -5.88 8.38
CA ALA A 297 -10.23 -5.29 9.22
C ALA A 297 -10.58 -3.86 9.67
N GLU A 298 -10.28 -3.58 10.95
CA GLU A 298 -10.29 -2.23 11.52
C GLU A 298 -9.06 -1.45 11.02
N THR A 299 -9.28 -0.32 10.38
CA THR A 299 -8.23 0.42 9.66
C THR A 299 -7.53 1.44 10.52
N VAL A 300 -8.26 2.13 11.41
CA VAL A 300 -7.70 2.99 12.45
C VAL A 300 -8.48 2.77 13.75
N THR A 301 -7.80 2.80 14.90
CA THR A 301 -8.43 2.61 16.21
C THR A 301 -9.00 3.91 16.81
N ALA A 302 -9.16 4.98 16.02
CA ALA A 302 -9.68 6.27 16.47
C ALA A 302 -11.06 6.54 15.87
N SER A 303 -12.00 6.97 16.70
CA SER A 303 -13.41 7.24 16.36
C SER A 303 -13.55 8.56 15.56
N THR A 304 -12.91 8.67 14.41
CA THR A 304 -13.33 9.60 13.35
C THR A 304 -14.19 8.80 12.38
N THR A 305 -15.06 9.48 11.63
CA THR A 305 -15.96 8.83 10.67
C THR A 305 -15.12 8.32 9.50
N VAL A 306 -14.36 7.26 9.72
CA VAL A 306 -13.48 6.67 8.72
C VAL A 306 -14.36 5.82 7.82
N PRO A 307 -14.61 6.23 6.57
CA PRO A 307 -15.32 5.38 5.64
C PRO A 307 -14.50 4.09 5.43
N SER A 308 -15.18 3.06 4.97
CA SER A 308 -14.61 1.75 4.65
C SER A 308 -13.41 1.86 3.70
N VAL A 309 -12.20 1.99 4.25
CA VAL A 309 -10.90 1.91 3.54
C VAL A 309 -10.95 0.74 2.60
N THR A 310 -10.56 0.88 1.32
CA THR A 310 -10.82 -0.14 0.29
C THR A 310 -9.65 -0.29 -0.73
N PHE A 311 -8.39 0.04 -0.43
CA PHE A 311 -7.60 0.72 -1.49
C PHE A 311 -6.18 0.17 -1.84
N LEU A 312 -5.83 0.14 -3.14
CA LEU A 312 -4.47 0.09 -3.69
C LEU A 312 -4.26 1.11 -4.84
N VAL A 313 -3.46 2.16 -4.71
CA VAL A 313 -3.26 3.17 -5.79
C VAL A 313 -2.10 2.77 -6.72
N ALA A 314 -2.12 3.28 -7.95
CA ALA A 314 -1.10 3.18 -8.97
C ALA A 314 -1.28 4.31 -10.00
N THR A 315 -0.74 5.48 -9.70
CA THR A 315 -0.52 6.54 -10.67
C THR A 315 0.72 6.22 -11.55
N SER A 316 0.80 6.71 -12.78
CA SER A 316 2.02 6.52 -13.58
C SER A 316 2.18 7.71 -14.51
N TYR A 317 3.21 8.52 -14.28
CA TYR A 317 3.58 9.57 -15.23
C TYR A 317 4.44 8.99 -16.35
N VAL A 318 3.93 9.03 -17.57
CA VAL A 318 4.72 8.78 -18.78
C VAL A 318 5.48 10.07 -19.11
N VAL A 319 6.81 10.01 -19.11
CA VAL A 319 7.63 11.09 -19.67
C VAL A 319 7.67 10.91 -21.18
N GLU A 320 6.91 11.72 -21.92
CA GLU A 320 7.08 11.82 -23.37
C GLU A 320 8.41 12.52 -23.67
N VAL A 321 9.35 11.79 -24.27
CA VAL A 321 10.58 12.36 -24.83
C VAL A 321 10.26 12.83 -26.25
N GLU A 322 10.02 14.12 -26.43
CA GLU A 322 10.04 14.72 -27.77
C GLU A 322 11.45 14.57 -28.35
N SER A 323 11.59 13.71 -29.36
CA SER A 323 12.80 13.70 -30.17
C SER A 323 12.81 14.95 -31.05
N GLU A 324 13.69 15.90 -30.77
CA GLU A 324 14.08 16.91 -31.76
C GLU A 324 14.66 16.18 -32.98
N SER A 325 13.93 16.20 -34.08
CA SER A 325 14.44 15.80 -35.39
C SER A 325 15.26 16.95 -35.99
N ASP A 326 16.52 16.65 -36.33
CA ASP A 326 17.53 17.51 -36.97
C ASP A 326 17.03 18.37 -38.16
#